data_AF-A0A7T3E462-F1
#
_entry.id   AF-A0A7T3E462-F1
#
_cell.length_a   1.000
_cell.length_b   1.000
_cell.length_c   1.000
_cell.angle_alpha   90.00
_cell.angle_beta   90.00
_cell.angle_gamma   90.00
#
_symmetry.space_group_name_H-M   'P 1'
#
loop_
_entity.id
_entity.type
_entity.pdbx_description
1 polymer ?
#
loop_
_entity_poly.entity_id
_entity_poly.type
_entity_poly.pdbx_seq_one_letter_code
_entity_poly.pdbx_strand_id
1 'polypeptide(L)'
;MALANPAGFFPKVASDVEPEVSAVFGHVRVNPGDQQTAIREGRAAQQAARTVLALPDVQFDIVDASSSSERWGSLSASGKPTYVWQFRKSADGRSTPPPAYLLRHEIGHDLFVRYLVPSTRADQYGGDAPDWLDEMAAVAFEGEELRLVRRRAAVRYAQEKTLIPLQRFLTMTHPEMAAKSIPVSPDGTMRAFEAVSDETPKFYAMASAFYDFLVKRTGNPAIVAELAVAVRRGQPIERWLLTRTGHDKESDGIQALSADFLAWIATDQWYGGGSSQ
;
A
#
# COMPACT_ATOMS: atom_id res chain seq x y z
N MET A 1 -0.44 65.00 -31.35
CA MET A 1 0.23 64.90 -30.04
C MET A 1 -0.46 63.79 -29.26
N ALA A 2 0.12 62.59 -29.27
CA ALA A 2 -0.37 61.43 -28.54
C ALA A 2 0.66 61.12 -27.44
N LEU A 3 0.22 61.05 -26.18
CA LEU A 3 1.06 60.69 -25.05
C LEU A 3 0.91 59.20 -24.77
N ALA A 4 2.05 58.51 -24.80
CA ALA A 4 2.17 57.07 -24.58
C ALA A 4 2.18 56.71 -23.09
N ASN A 5 1.64 55.52 -22.83
CA ASN A 5 1.58 54.79 -21.57
C ASN A 5 2.97 54.21 -21.20
N PRO A 6 3.46 54.29 -19.95
CA PRO A 6 4.52 53.40 -19.50
C PRO A 6 3.92 52.18 -18.80
N ALA A 7 4.10 51.02 -19.42
CA ALA A 7 3.80 49.71 -18.86
C ALA A 7 4.69 49.47 -17.62
N GLY A 8 4.05 49.25 -16.47
CA GLY A 8 4.70 48.82 -15.23
C GLY A 8 5.21 47.38 -15.36
N PHE A 9 6.53 47.23 -15.27
CA PHE A 9 7.23 45.96 -15.23
C PHE A 9 7.16 45.42 -13.78
N PHE A 10 6.24 44.49 -13.51
CA PHE A 10 6.25 43.76 -12.24
C PHE A 10 7.31 42.66 -12.30
N PRO A 11 8.26 42.58 -11.35
CA PRO A 11 9.20 41.47 -11.31
C PRO A 11 8.44 40.17 -11.03
N LYS A 12 8.80 39.11 -11.77
CA LYS A 12 8.46 37.72 -11.44
C LYS A 12 8.87 37.49 -9.99
N VAL A 13 7.89 37.26 -9.12
CA VAL A 13 8.13 36.74 -7.76
C VAL A 13 8.98 35.49 -7.93
N ALA A 14 10.16 35.47 -7.31
CA ALA A 14 11.00 34.28 -7.27
C ALA A 14 10.13 33.14 -6.73
N SER A 15 9.98 32.07 -7.51
CA SER A 15 9.33 30.86 -7.02
C SER A 15 10.10 30.42 -5.78
N ASP A 16 9.49 30.52 -4.60
CA ASP A 16 10.05 30.01 -3.37
C ASP A 16 10.33 28.52 -3.59
N VAL A 17 11.61 28.20 -3.81
CA VAL A 17 12.06 26.82 -3.97
C VAL A 17 11.83 26.17 -2.62
N GLU A 18 10.95 25.16 -2.57
CA GLU A 18 10.69 24.43 -1.34
C GLU A 18 12.01 23.85 -0.80
N PRO A 19 12.30 24.02 0.50
CA PRO A 19 13.55 23.55 1.07
C PRO A 19 13.62 22.02 0.97
N GLU A 20 14.59 21.55 0.20
CA GLU A 20 14.88 20.13 0.06
C GLU A 20 15.60 19.61 1.30
N VAL A 21 15.09 18.52 1.87
CA VAL A 21 15.71 17.87 3.02
C VAL A 21 16.04 16.41 2.75
N SER A 22 17.28 16.04 3.05
CA SER A 22 17.75 14.66 2.92
C SER A 22 17.30 13.81 4.11
N ALA A 23 16.82 12.60 3.82
CA ALA A 23 16.48 11.56 4.77
C ALA A 23 17.15 10.23 4.36
N VAL A 24 17.11 9.24 5.27
CA VAL A 24 17.72 7.91 5.03
C VAL A 24 17.13 7.17 3.83
N PHE A 25 15.90 7.49 3.43
CA PHE A 25 15.25 6.91 2.25
C PHE A 25 15.49 7.71 0.97
N GLY A 26 15.86 8.99 1.05
CA GLY A 26 16.04 9.87 -0.10
C GLY A 26 15.70 11.31 0.24
N HIS A 27 15.27 12.09 -0.75
CA HIS A 27 14.97 13.51 -0.59
C HIS A 27 13.50 13.73 -0.31
N VAL A 28 13.21 14.75 0.49
CA VAL A 28 11.86 15.24 0.79
C VAL A 28 11.76 16.68 0.32
N ARG A 29 10.90 16.93 -0.66
CA ARG A 29 10.58 18.26 -1.21
C ARG A 29 9.09 18.52 -1.07
N VAL A 30 8.71 18.94 0.14
CA VAL A 30 7.33 19.28 0.50
C VAL A 30 7.33 20.58 1.29
N ASN A 31 6.14 21.15 1.56
CA ASN A 31 6.09 22.34 2.40
C ASN A 31 6.72 22.12 3.78
N PRO A 32 7.33 23.16 4.37
CA PRO A 32 7.90 23.06 5.71
C PRO A 32 6.95 22.49 6.78
N GLY A 33 5.66 22.80 6.70
CA GLY A 33 4.65 22.30 7.65
C GLY A 33 4.36 20.79 7.54
N ASP A 34 4.59 20.19 6.37
CA ASP A 34 4.27 18.79 6.09
C ASP A 34 5.50 17.87 6.19
N GLN A 35 6.68 18.47 6.23
CA GLN A 35 7.97 17.79 6.16
C GLN A 35 8.17 16.70 7.23
N GLN A 36 7.75 16.97 8.47
CA GLN A 36 7.86 15.97 9.55
C GLN A 36 6.99 14.74 9.28
N THR A 37 5.78 14.94 8.74
CA THR A 37 4.89 13.85 8.36
C THR A 37 5.47 13.07 7.19
N ALA A 38 5.92 13.74 6.13
CA ALA A 38 6.58 13.08 5.00
C ALA A 38 7.80 12.23 5.43
N ILE A 39 8.66 12.78 6.30
CA ILE A 39 9.82 12.05 6.85
C ILE A 39 9.38 10.84 7.69
N ARG A 40 8.36 10.99 8.54
CA ARG A 40 7.86 9.90 9.39
C ARG A 40 7.30 8.75 8.54
N GLU A 41 6.42 9.06 7.59
CA GLU A 41 5.80 8.05 6.73
C GLU A 41 6.83 7.40 5.79
N GLY A 42 7.76 8.18 5.22
CA GLY A 42 8.84 7.64 4.39
C GLY A 42 9.80 6.73 5.15
N ARG A 43 10.16 7.07 6.40
CA ARG A 43 10.97 6.17 7.26
C ARG A 43 10.23 4.87 7.56
N ALA A 44 8.93 4.95 7.85
CA ALA A 44 8.11 3.77 8.09
C ALA A 44 8.02 2.88 6.84
N ALA A 45 7.80 3.47 5.65
CA ALA A 45 7.78 2.75 4.39
C ALA A 45 9.12 2.10 4.05
N GLN A 46 10.25 2.79 4.26
CA GLN A 46 11.58 2.20 4.07
C GLN A 46 11.78 1.03 5.03
N GLN A 47 11.45 1.18 6.32
CA GLN A 47 11.56 0.09 7.28
C GLN A 47 10.71 -1.12 6.89
N ALA A 48 9.46 -0.90 6.45
CA ALA A 48 8.58 -1.95 5.96
C ALA A 48 9.16 -2.63 4.70
N ALA A 49 9.74 -1.89 3.77
CA ALA A 49 10.39 -2.48 2.60
C ALA A 49 11.55 -3.41 2.99
N ARG A 50 12.33 -3.06 4.02
CA ARG A 50 13.38 -3.95 4.54
C ARG A 50 12.82 -5.23 5.14
N THR A 51 11.77 -5.12 5.95
CA THR A 51 11.26 -6.25 6.75
C THR A 51 10.27 -7.14 6.00
N VAL A 52 9.42 -6.55 5.16
CA VAL A 52 8.30 -7.21 4.47
C VAL A 52 8.72 -7.67 3.07
N LEU A 53 9.43 -6.80 2.34
CA LEU A 53 9.84 -7.06 0.95
C LEU A 53 11.29 -7.54 0.83
N ALA A 54 12.04 -7.62 1.94
CA ALA A 54 13.46 -7.94 1.95
C ALA A 54 14.30 -7.03 1.01
N LEU A 55 13.96 -5.73 0.97
CA LEU A 55 14.66 -4.70 0.19
C LEU A 55 15.49 -3.78 1.13
N PRO A 56 16.69 -4.20 1.58
CA PRO A 56 17.46 -3.47 2.60
C PRO A 56 17.89 -2.06 2.16
N ASP A 57 18.20 -1.91 0.88
CA ASP A 57 18.87 -0.73 0.32
C ASP A 57 17.93 0.15 -0.52
N VAL A 58 16.62 -0.07 -0.45
CA VAL A 58 15.67 0.71 -1.24
C VAL A 58 15.69 2.18 -0.81
N GLN A 59 15.72 3.04 -1.83
CA GLN A 59 15.68 4.48 -1.70
C GLN A 59 14.60 5.04 -2.64
N PHE A 60 14.00 6.15 -2.25
CA PHE A 60 12.95 6.84 -2.95
C PHE A 60 12.87 8.29 -2.50
N ASP A 61 12.33 9.16 -3.33
CA ASP A 61 12.10 10.57 -3.00
C ASP A 61 10.60 10.79 -2.70
N ILE A 62 10.27 11.74 -1.82
CA ILE A 62 8.88 12.17 -1.56
C ILE A 62 8.75 13.64 -1.94
N VAL A 63 7.77 13.96 -2.76
CA VAL A 63 7.54 15.33 -3.25
C VAL A 63 6.08 15.74 -3.10
N ASP A 64 5.84 17.03 -2.93
CA ASP A 64 4.48 17.56 -2.80
C ASP A 64 3.80 17.66 -4.17
N ALA A 65 2.59 17.12 -4.25
CA ALA A 65 1.76 17.17 -5.46
C ALA A 65 1.40 18.60 -5.90
N SER A 66 1.39 19.57 -4.98
CA SER A 66 1.07 20.97 -5.26
C SER A 66 2.23 21.76 -5.87
N SER A 67 3.47 21.28 -5.74
CA SER A 67 4.68 21.97 -6.20
C SER A 67 5.46 21.18 -7.28
N SER A 68 5.03 19.96 -7.60
CA SER A 68 5.72 19.07 -8.53
C SER A 68 4.86 18.69 -9.75
N SER A 69 5.50 18.56 -10.91
CA SER A 69 4.93 17.95 -12.13
C SER A 69 5.36 16.49 -12.31
N GLU A 70 6.09 15.92 -11.35
CA GLU A 70 6.49 14.52 -11.36
C GLU A 70 5.26 13.61 -11.27
N ARG A 71 5.42 12.37 -11.72
CA ARG A 71 4.38 11.35 -11.61
C ARG A 71 4.74 10.37 -10.50
N TRP A 72 3.73 9.81 -9.85
CA TRP A 72 3.91 8.72 -8.89
C TRP A 72 4.75 7.60 -9.50
N GLY A 73 5.82 7.19 -8.79
CA GLY A 73 6.70 6.11 -9.20
C GLY A 73 7.62 6.45 -10.39
N SER A 74 7.61 7.69 -10.88
CA SER A 74 8.61 8.13 -11.88
C SER A 74 10.01 8.14 -11.28
N LEU A 75 11.05 7.99 -12.10
CA LEU A 75 12.43 7.99 -11.60
C LEU A 75 12.98 9.41 -11.53
N SER A 76 13.54 9.79 -10.38
CA SER A 76 14.31 11.03 -10.21
C SER A 76 15.59 10.99 -11.04
N ALA A 77 16.28 12.13 -11.16
CA ALA A 77 17.56 12.22 -11.88
C ALA A 77 18.63 11.26 -11.34
N SER A 78 18.50 10.83 -10.09
CA SER A 78 19.37 9.84 -9.45
C SER A 78 18.92 8.38 -9.63
N GLY A 79 17.86 8.14 -10.40
CA GLY A 79 17.31 6.81 -10.66
C GLY A 79 16.46 6.22 -9.53
N LYS A 80 16.02 7.04 -8.57
CA LYS A 80 15.17 6.62 -7.45
C LYS A 80 13.70 6.85 -7.80
N PRO A 81 12.76 5.98 -7.42
CA PRO A 81 11.33 6.28 -7.57
C PRO A 81 10.96 7.52 -6.74
N THR A 82 10.15 8.40 -7.33
CA THR A 82 9.57 9.58 -6.67
C THR A 82 8.10 9.34 -6.36
N TYR A 83 7.72 9.55 -5.10
CA TYR A 83 6.35 9.47 -4.62
C TYR A 83 5.78 10.86 -4.41
N VAL A 84 4.82 11.19 -5.27
CA VAL A 84 4.12 12.47 -5.27
C VAL A 84 2.91 12.37 -4.35
N TRP A 85 2.85 13.19 -3.31
CA TRP A 85 1.78 13.10 -2.31
C TRP A 85 1.20 14.47 -1.96
N GLN A 86 -0.12 14.50 -1.77
CA GLN A 86 -0.83 15.70 -1.34
C GLN A 86 -1.04 15.65 0.17
N PHE A 87 -0.31 16.46 0.94
CA PHE A 87 -0.41 16.50 2.40
C PHE A 87 -1.50 17.46 2.92
N ARG A 88 -1.91 18.43 2.10
CA ARG A 88 -2.84 19.50 2.45
C ARG A 88 -3.92 19.68 1.40
N LYS A 89 -5.05 20.30 1.79
CA LYS A 89 -6.10 20.69 0.85
C LYS A 89 -5.53 21.60 -0.24
N SER A 90 -6.00 21.40 -1.47
CA SER A 90 -5.68 22.30 -2.57
C SER A 90 -6.17 23.71 -2.26
N ALA A 91 -5.49 24.73 -2.80
CA ALA A 91 -5.84 26.14 -2.56
C ALA A 91 -7.27 26.50 -3.01
N ASP A 92 -7.82 25.75 -3.97
CA ASP A 92 -9.21 25.87 -4.44
C ASP A 92 -10.23 25.10 -3.58
N GLY A 93 -9.77 24.38 -2.55
CA GLY A 93 -10.58 23.61 -1.60
C GLY A 93 -11.27 22.38 -2.21
N ARG A 94 -10.98 22.03 -3.48
CA ARG A 94 -11.72 21.01 -4.23
C ARG A 94 -11.29 19.57 -3.93
N SER A 95 -10.09 19.36 -3.37
CA SER A 95 -9.59 18.04 -3.01
C SER A 95 -9.24 17.97 -1.52
N THR A 96 -9.83 17.00 -0.81
CA THR A 96 -9.39 16.59 0.51
C THR A 96 -8.13 15.74 0.35
N PRO A 97 -7.00 16.07 1.00
CA PRO A 97 -5.79 15.27 0.89
C PRO A 97 -6.06 13.86 1.38
N PRO A 98 -5.53 12.82 0.72
CA PRO A 98 -5.60 11.48 1.26
C PRO A 98 -4.90 11.45 2.63
N PRO A 99 -5.40 10.68 3.60
CA PRO A 99 -4.75 10.57 4.90
C PRO A 99 -3.28 10.15 4.76
N ALA A 100 -2.37 10.86 5.40
CA ALA A 100 -0.93 10.62 5.24
C ALA A 100 -0.50 9.17 5.56
N TYR A 101 -1.25 8.45 6.40
CA TYR A 101 -0.96 7.04 6.69
C TYR A 101 -1.14 6.12 5.47
N LEU A 102 -1.88 6.53 4.44
CA LEU A 102 -2.02 5.81 3.17
C LEU A 102 -0.77 5.95 2.30
N LEU A 103 0.08 6.96 2.51
CA LEU A 103 1.28 7.16 1.70
C LEU A 103 2.15 5.89 1.67
N ARG A 104 2.42 5.30 2.83
CA ARG A 104 3.21 4.07 2.93
C ARG A 104 2.51 2.85 2.34
N HIS A 105 1.17 2.81 2.35
CA HIS A 105 0.39 1.75 1.71
C HIS A 105 0.66 1.76 0.19
N GLU A 106 0.50 2.93 -0.43
CA GLU A 106 0.75 3.11 -1.86
C GLU A 106 2.22 2.87 -2.24
N ILE A 107 3.17 3.30 -1.39
CA ILE A 107 4.60 2.98 -1.58
C ILE A 107 4.81 1.46 -1.55
N GLY A 108 4.09 0.74 -0.67
CA GLY A 108 4.12 -0.72 -0.60
C GLY A 108 3.75 -1.38 -1.91
N HIS A 109 2.65 -0.95 -2.54
CA HIS A 109 2.27 -1.39 -3.89
C HIS A 109 3.38 -1.15 -4.92
N ASP A 110 3.85 0.09 -5.05
CA ASP A 110 4.85 0.44 -6.07
C ASP A 110 6.13 -0.38 -5.89
N LEU A 111 6.67 -0.45 -4.66
CA LEU A 111 7.89 -1.19 -4.39
C LEU A 111 7.73 -2.69 -4.65
N PHE A 112 6.60 -3.27 -4.27
CA PHE A 112 6.31 -4.68 -4.51
C PHE A 112 6.28 -4.99 -6.01
N VAL A 113 5.52 -4.23 -6.78
CA VAL A 113 5.43 -4.40 -8.25
C VAL A 113 6.78 -4.13 -8.89
N ARG A 114 7.41 -2.99 -8.60
CA ARG A 114 8.66 -2.56 -9.24
C ARG A 114 9.80 -3.53 -9.08
N TYR A 115 9.99 -4.07 -7.87
CA TYR A 115 11.19 -4.86 -7.55
C TYR A 115 10.93 -6.36 -7.48
N LEU A 116 9.72 -6.78 -7.11
CA LEU A 116 9.46 -8.19 -6.82
C LEU A 116 8.55 -8.86 -7.83
N VAL A 117 7.49 -8.20 -8.33
CA VAL A 117 6.56 -8.80 -9.29
C VAL A 117 6.14 -7.79 -10.37
N PRO A 118 7.07 -7.37 -11.24
CA PRO A 118 6.78 -6.36 -12.26
C PRO A 118 5.75 -6.89 -13.25
N SER A 119 4.94 -5.99 -13.83
CA SER A 119 4.03 -6.39 -14.88
C SER A 119 4.79 -6.76 -16.16
N THR A 120 4.39 -7.84 -16.81
CA THR A 120 4.85 -8.20 -18.16
C THR A 120 3.95 -7.62 -19.27
N ARG A 121 2.92 -6.85 -18.92
CA ARG A 121 1.90 -6.31 -19.83
C ARG A 121 1.84 -4.78 -19.73
N ALA A 122 1.80 -4.10 -20.88
CA ALA A 122 1.85 -2.64 -20.93
C ALA A 122 0.63 -1.93 -20.30
N ASP A 123 -0.55 -2.56 -20.33
CA ASP A 123 -1.83 -1.97 -19.90
C ASP A 123 -2.41 -2.61 -18.62
N GLN A 124 -1.56 -3.27 -17.83
CA GLN A 124 -2.00 -3.93 -16.61
C GLN A 124 -1.96 -2.96 -15.42
N TYR A 125 -3.06 -2.92 -14.67
CA TYR A 125 -3.07 -2.35 -13.33
C TYR A 125 -2.30 -3.27 -12.38
N GLY A 126 -1.38 -2.70 -11.60
CA GLY A 126 -0.52 -3.46 -10.69
C GLY A 126 0.55 -4.30 -11.40
N GLY A 127 1.10 -5.28 -10.67
CA GLY A 127 2.10 -6.24 -11.17
C GLY A 127 1.51 -7.57 -11.60
N ASP A 128 2.33 -8.53 -12.01
CA ASP A 128 1.90 -9.89 -12.39
C ASP A 128 1.42 -10.74 -11.19
N ALA A 129 1.42 -10.18 -9.99
CA ALA A 129 0.90 -10.82 -8.79
C ALA A 129 -0.64 -10.88 -8.83
N PRO A 130 -1.26 -11.87 -8.16
CA PRO A 130 -2.69 -11.82 -7.90
C PRO A 130 -3.02 -10.64 -6.96
N ASP A 131 -4.18 -10.02 -7.16
CA ASP A 131 -4.62 -8.79 -6.46
C ASP A 131 -4.51 -8.88 -4.94
N TRP A 132 -4.81 -10.05 -4.36
CA TRP A 132 -4.72 -10.26 -2.91
C TRP A 132 -3.29 -10.15 -2.38
N LEU A 133 -2.28 -10.54 -3.17
CA LEU A 133 -0.88 -10.49 -2.77
C LEU A 133 -0.33 -9.07 -2.89
N ASP A 134 -0.75 -8.33 -3.92
CA ASP A 134 -0.42 -6.92 -4.08
C ASP A 134 -0.99 -6.09 -2.91
N GLU A 135 -2.28 -6.27 -2.59
CA GLU A 135 -2.91 -5.67 -1.41
C GLU A 135 -2.23 -6.12 -0.11
N MET A 136 -1.90 -7.40 0.02
CA MET A 136 -1.20 -7.90 1.21
C MET A 136 0.17 -7.22 1.40
N ALA A 137 0.88 -6.91 0.31
CA ALA A 137 2.12 -6.16 0.36
C ALA A 137 1.89 -4.73 0.88
N ALA A 138 0.84 -4.05 0.40
CA ALA A 138 0.51 -2.70 0.80
C ALA A 138 0.01 -2.59 2.24
N VAL A 139 -0.89 -3.48 2.69
CA VAL A 139 -1.38 -3.47 4.08
C VAL A 139 -0.29 -3.81 5.10
N ALA A 140 0.71 -4.60 4.70
CA ALA A 140 1.86 -4.89 5.54
C ALA A 140 2.77 -3.66 5.76
N PHE A 141 2.66 -2.62 4.93
CA PHE A 141 3.35 -1.34 5.12
C PHE A 141 2.62 -0.40 6.08
N GLU A 142 1.35 -0.69 6.40
CA GLU A 142 0.54 0.22 7.20
C GLU A 142 1.02 0.34 8.64
N GLY A 143 0.71 1.49 9.25
CA GLY A 143 0.94 1.74 10.65
C GLY A 143 0.05 0.91 11.56
N GLU A 144 0.51 0.73 12.80
CA GLU A 144 -0.20 -0.08 13.79
C GLU A 144 -1.63 0.41 14.05
N GLU A 145 -1.89 1.71 14.00
CA GLU A 145 -3.24 2.27 14.18
C GLU A 145 -4.24 1.73 13.15
N LEU A 146 -3.86 1.74 11.87
CA LEU A 146 -4.73 1.22 10.80
C LEU A 146 -4.81 -0.30 10.83
N ARG A 147 -3.69 -0.98 11.12
CA ARG A 147 -3.69 -2.44 11.33
C ARG A 147 -4.64 -2.83 12.46
N LEU A 148 -4.67 -2.12 13.59
CA LEU A 148 -5.63 -2.38 14.67
C LEU A 148 -7.10 -2.25 14.21
N VAL A 149 -7.41 -1.25 13.36
CA VAL A 149 -8.75 -1.13 12.76
C VAL A 149 -9.05 -2.34 11.88
N ARG A 150 -8.11 -2.77 11.03
CA ARG A 150 -8.26 -3.95 10.17
C ARG A 150 -8.42 -5.24 10.97
N ARG A 151 -7.66 -5.43 12.06
CA ARG A 151 -7.79 -6.58 12.97
C ARG A 151 -9.19 -6.65 13.57
N ARG A 152 -9.68 -5.54 14.14
CA ARG A 152 -11.05 -5.47 14.68
C ARG A 152 -12.10 -5.75 13.61
N ALA A 153 -11.91 -5.24 12.39
CA ALA A 153 -12.79 -5.52 11.28
C ALA A 153 -12.78 -7.01 10.90
N ALA A 154 -11.62 -7.65 10.83
CA ALA A 154 -11.49 -9.08 10.54
C ALA A 154 -12.21 -9.95 11.58
N VAL A 155 -12.05 -9.62 12.87
CA VAL A 155 -12.76 -10.28 13.98
C VAL A 155 -14.27 -10.16 13.81
N ARG A 156 -14.75 -8.93 13.59
CA ARG A 156 -16.18 -8.67 13.39
C ARG A 156 -16.73 -9.47 12.22
N TYR A 157 -16.07 -9.41 11.06
CA TYR A 157 -16.51 -10.14 9.87
C TYR A 157 -16.46 -11.66 10.05
N ALA A 158 -15.48 -12.19 10.79
CA ALA A 158 -15.42 -13.61 11.12
C ALA A 158 -16.61 -14.02 12.02
N GLN A 159 -16.91 -13.24 13.07
CA GLN A 159 -18.04 -13.48 13.97
C GLN A 159 -19.40 -13.40 13.26
N GLU A 160 -19.56 -12.42 12.37
CA GLU A 160 -20.75 -12.25 11.53
C GLU A 160 -20.84 -13.28 10.40
N LYS A 161 -19.81 -14.12 10.20
CA LYS A 161 -19.68 -15.06 9.07
C LYS A 161 -19.76 -14.36 7.70
N THR A 162 -19.26 -13.12 7.64
CA THR A 162 -19.21 -12.28 6.43
C THR A 162 -17.79 -12.03 5.94
N LEU A 163 -16.76 -12.54 6.62
CA LEU A 163 -15.38 -12.50 6.15
C LEU A 163 -15.26 -13.29 4.84
N ILE A 164 -14.45 -12.78 3.90
CA ILE A 164 -14.26 -13.41 2.59
C ILE A 164 -13.64 -14.81 2.81
N PRO A 165 -14.27 -15.89 2.29
CA PRO A 165 -13.71 -17.23 2.40
C PRO A 165 -12.32 -17.32 1.75
N LEU A 166 -11.38 -18.03 2.37
CA LEU A 166 -9.98 -18.06 1.93
C LEU A 166 -9.82 -18.47 0.47
N GLN A 167 -10.50 -19.53 0.02
CA GLN A 167 -10.46 -19.98 -1.38
C GLN A 167 -10.89 -18.88 -2.36
N ARG A 168 -11.91 -18.09 -1.99
CA ARG A 168 -12.38 -16.96 -2.80
C ARG A 168 -11.37 -15.82 -2.77
N PHE A 169 -10.84 -15.49 -1.58
CA PHE A 169 -9.84 -14.43 -1.44
C PHE A 169 -8.60 -14.67 -2.33
N LEU A 170 -8.12 -15.91 -2.40
CA LEU A 170 -6.94 -16.28 -3.21
C LEU A 170 -7.15 -16.21 -4.73
N THR A 171 -8.40 -16.08 -5.19
CA THR A 171 -8.76 -16.15 -6.62
C THR A 171 -9.59 -14.96 -7.11
N MET A 172 -10.09 -14.11 -6.21
CA MET A 172 -10.94 -12.99 -6.57
C MET A 172 -10.13 -11.83 -7.15
N THR A 173 -10.75 -11.11 -8.07
CA THR A 173 -10.31 -9.77 -8.48
C THR A 173 -10.57 -8.76 -7.37
N HIS A 174 -9.73 -7.72 -7.30
CA HIS A 174 -9.89 -6.61 -6.38
C HIS A 174 -11.30 -6.02 -6.50
N PRO A 175 -12.06 -5.87 -5.39
CA PRO A 175 -13.46 -5.43 -5.45
C PRO A 175 -13.65 -4.08 -6.17
N GLU A 176 -12.73 -3.13 -6.02
CA GLU A 176 -12.79 -1.84 -6.72
C GLU A 176 -12.59 -1.93 -8.24
N MET A 177 -11.79 -2.90 -8.71
CA MET A 177 -11.64 -3.16 -10.14
C MET A 177 -12.89 -3.82 -10.70
N ALA A 178 -13.47 -4.78 -9.97
CA ALA A 178 -14.71 -5.44 -10.36
C ALA A 178 -15.89 -4.46 -10.44
N ALA A 179 -15.92 -3.46 -9.54
CA ALA A 179 -16.90 -2.39 -9.54
C ALA A 179 -16.68 -1.32 -10.63
N LYS A 180 -15.59 -1.40 -11.41
CA LYS A 180 -15.14 -0.40 -12.41
C LYS A 180 -14.93 0.99 -11.80
N SER A 181 -14.52 1.02 -10.54
CA SER A 181 -14.54 2.22 -9.70
C SER A 181 -13.21 2.93 -9.61
N ILE A 182 -12.15 2.36 -10.19
CA ILE A 182 -10.83 3.00 -10.26
C ILE A 182 -10.76 3.77 -11.58
N PRO A 183 -11.04 5.08 -11.63
CA PRO A 183 -10.63 5.89 -12.76
C PRO A 183 -9.10 5.90 -12.80
N VAL A 184 -8.54 5.48 -13.92
CA VAL A 184 -7.13 5.71 -14.25
C VAL A 184 -6.97 7.23 -14.34
N SER A 185 -6.42 7.88 -13.32
CA SER A 185 -6.07 9.31 -13.39
C SER A 185 -5.00 9.45 -14.47
N PRO A 186 -5.25 10.15 -15.59
CA PRO A 186 -4.24 10.40 -16.63
C PRO A 186 -3.08 11.27 -16.09
N ASP A 187 -3.33 11.94 -14.97
CA ASP A 187 -2.52 13.02 -14.42
C ASP A 187 -1.72 12.59 -13.18
N GLY A 188 -1.84 11.33 -12.74
CA GLY A 188 -1.11 10.79 -11.58
C GLY A 188 -1.53 11.36 -10.22
N THR A 189 -2.53 12.25 -10.16
CA THR A 189 -3.10 12.72 -8.90
C THR A 189 -4.05 11.66 -8.33
N MET A 190 -3.68 11.10 -7.18
CA MET A 190 -4.57 10.24 -6.38
C MET A 190 -5.78 11.06 -5.92
N ARG A 191 -6.96 10.71 -6.42
CA ARG A 191 -8.23 11.17 -5.84
C ARG A 191 -8.45 10.38 -4.55
N ALA A 192 -9.05 11.04 -3.55
CA ALA A 192 -9.45 10.36 -2.33
C ALA A 192 -10.29 9.11 -2.67
N PHE A 193 -9.79 7.94 -2.26
CA PHE A 193 -10.47 6.66 -2.44
C PHE A 193 -11.66 6.58 -1.47
N GLU A 194 -12.87 6.94 -1.93
CA GLU A 194 -14.07 6.38 -1.32
C GLU A 194 -14.25 4.98 -1.89
N ALA A 195 -14.24 3.96 -1.02
CA ALA A 195 -14.52 2.59 -1.44
C ALA A 195 -15.93 2.55 -2.06
N VAL A 196 -16.00 2.18 -3.34
CA VAL A 196 -17.28 2.09 -4.06
C VAL A 196 -17.90 0.70 -3.87
N SER A 197 -17.10 -0.28 -3.45
CA SER A 197 -17.56 -1.63 -3.15
C SER A 197 -17.67 -1.89 -1.63
N ASP A 198 -18.83 -2.39 -1.20
CA ASP A 198 -19.06 -2.89 0.17
C ASP A 198 -18.14 -4.06 0.56
N GLU A 199 -17.49 -4.70 -0.41
CA GLU A 199 -16.52 -5.78 -0.16
C GLU A 199 -15.09 -5.27 0.07
N THR A 200 -14.75 -4.05 -0.35
CA THR A 200 -13.39 -3.50 -0.21
C THR A 200 -12.92 -3.52 1.25
N PRO A 201 -13.71 -3.05 2.24
CA PRO A 201 -13.30 -3.13 3.64
C PRO A 201 -13.07 -4.57 4.13
N LYS A 202 -13.78 -5.56 3.57
CA LYS A 202 -13.61 -6.99 3.94
C LYS A 202 -12.35 -7.57 3.31
N PHE A 203 -12.06 -7.21 2.06
CA PHE A 203 -10.84 -7.60 1.35
C PHE A 203 -9.60 -7.08 2.08
N TYR A 204 -9.64 -5.83 2.49
CA TYR A 204 -8.65 -5.13 3.29
C TYR A 204 -8.42 -5.75 4.67
N ALA A 205 -9.50 -6.11 5.38
CA ALA A 205 -9.40 -6.83 6.64
C ALA A 205 -8.84 -8.25 6.45
N MET A 206 -9.27 -8.96 5.40
CA MET A 206 -8.81 -10.31 5.06
C MET A 206 -7.32 -10.32 4.72
N ALA A 207 -6.84 -9.41 3.88
CA ALA A 207 -5.44 -9.30 3.50
C ALA A 207 -4.53 -9.04 4.71
N SER A 208 -4.93 -8.10 5.58
CA SER A 208 -4.19 -7.81 6.81
C SER A 208 -4.18 -9.01 7.76
N ALA A 209 -5.32 -9.68 7.94
CA ALA A 209 -5.41 -10.84 8.83
C ALA A 209 -4.60 -12.02 8.31
N PHE A 210 -4.63 -12.26 7.01
CA PHE A 210 -3.90 -13.34 6.38
C PHE A 210 -2.39 -13.11 6.42
N TYR A 211 -1.92 -11.87 6.21
CA TYR A 211 -0.52 -11.51 6.44
C TYR A 211 -0.06 -11.85 7.86
N ASP A 212 -0.77 -11.37 8.88
CA ASP A 212 -0.43 -11.61 10.28
C ASP A 212 -0.41 -13.11 10.62
N PHE A 213 -1.39 -13.86 10.10
CA PHE A 213 -1.45 -15.31 10.24
C PHE A 213 -0.21 -16.00 9.62
N LEU A 214 0.15 -15.64 8.39
CA LEU A 214 1.31 -16.22 7.72
C LEU A 214 2.61 -15.90 8.45
N VAL A 215 2.80 -14.66 8.92
CA VAL A 215 3.95 -14.28 9.74
C VAL A 215 3.97 -15.10 11.03
N LYS A 216 2.82 -15.28 11.70
CA LYS A 216 2.72 -16.07 12.93
C LYS A 216 3.09 -17.54 12.69
N ARG A 217 2.62 -18.14 11.60
CA ARG A 217 2.84 -19.56 11.28
C ARG A 217 4.27 -19.85 10.82
N THR A 218 4.88 -18.92 10.10
CA THR A 218 6.20 -19.12 9.51
C THR A 218 7.33 -18.52 10.34
N GLY A 219 7.02 -17.59 11.25
CA GLY A 219 8.02 -16.79 11.97
C GLY A 219 8.77 -15.80 11.08
N ASN A 220 8.35 -15.61 9.83
CA ASN A 220 9.05 -14.77 8.85
C ASN A 220 8.21 -13.53 8.47
N PRO A 221 8.62 -12.31 8.86
CA PRO A 221 7.94 -11.08 8.41
C PRO A 221 8.11 -10.82 6.90
N ALA A 222 9.14 -11.38 6.26
CA ALA A 222 9.39 -11.23 4.82
C ALA A 222 8.61 -12.24 3.95
N ILE A 223 7.48 -12.77 4.45
CA ILE A 223 6.71 -13.80 3.75
C ILE A 223 6.15 -13.33 2.40
N VAL A 224 5.86 -12.03 2.28
CA VAL A 224 5.44 -11.39 1.02
C VAL A 224 6.52 -11.52 -0.05
N ALA A 225 7.79 -11.31 0.31
CA ALA A 225 8.91 -11.46 -0.60
C ALA A 225 9.08 -12.92 -1.07
N GLU A 226 8.89 -13.89 -0.18
CA GLU A 226 8.95 -15.30 -0.57
C GLU A 226 7.80 -15.69 -1.52
N LEU A 227 6.58 -15.20 -1.24
CA LEU A 227 5.42 -15.40 -2.12
C LEU A 227 5.65 -14.79 -3.50
N ALA A 228 6.23 -13.59 -3.58
CA ALA A 228 6.60 -12.97 -4.85
C ALA A 228 7.56 -13.85 -5.66
N VAL A 229 8.56 -14.44 -5.02
CA VAL A 229 9.49 -15.38 -5.67
C VAL A 229 8.75 -16.62 -6.17
N ALA A 230 7.80 -17.16 -5.40
CA ALA A 230 6.97 -18.29 -5.82
C ALA A 230 6.13 -17.95 -7.06
N VAL A 231 5.48 -16.77 -7.06
CA VAL A 231 4.69 -16.26 -8.20
C VAL A 231 5.57 -16.13 -9.44
N ARG A 232 6.73 -15.48 -9.32
CA ARG A 232 7.65 -15.28 -10.45
C ARG A 232 8.19 -16.58 -11.04
N ARG A 233 8.29 -17.63 -10.23
CA ARG A 233 8.73 -18.96 -10.66
C ARG A 233 7.58 -19.80 -11.23
N GLY A 234 6.37 -19.27 -11.30
CA GLY A 234 5.18 -20.01 -11.73
C GLY A 234 4.83 -21.16 -10.78
N GLN A 235 5.22 -21.08 -9.51
CA GLN A 235 4.91 -22.12 -8.54
C GLN A 235 3.41 -22.12 -8.23
N PRO A 236 2.77 -23.29 -8.06
CA PRO A 236 1.39 -23.35 -7.59
C PRO A 236 1.26 -22.77 -6.19
N ILE A 237 0.71 -21.56 -6.07
CA ILE A 237 0.69 -20.79 -4.81
C ILE A 237 -0.08 -21.49 -3.71
N GLU A 238 -1.18 -22.17 -4.03
CA GLU A 238 -1.94 -22.96 -3.05
C GLU A 238 -1.05 -24.04 -2.42
N ARG A 239 -0.30 -24.80 -3.23
CA ARG A 239 0.61 -25.82 -2.70
C ARG A 239 1.75 -25.20 -1.90
N TRP A 240 2.27 -24.06 -2.35
CA TRP A 240 3.28 -23.31 -1.59
C TRP A 240 2.75 -22.91 -0.21
N LEU A 241 1.53 -22.36 -0.13
CA LEU A 241 0.88 -21.97 1.12
C LEU A 241 0.74 -23.17 2.05
N LEU A 242 0.15 -24.27 1.56
CA LEU A 242 -0.06 -25.48 2.36
C LEU A 242 1.25 -26.03 2.93
N THR A 243 2.33 -26.10 2.13
CA THR A 243 3.63 -26.56 2.63
C THR A 243 4.20 -25.59 3.69
N ARG A 244 4.11 -24.28 3.48
CA ARG A 244 4.67 -23.28 4.40
C ARG A 244 3.89 -23.16 5.70
N THR A 245 2.60 -23.47 5.70
CA THR A 245 1.77 -23.46 6.90
C THR A 245 1.64 -24.84 7.55
N GLY A 246 2.25 -25.89 7.00
CA GLY A 246 2.22 -27.25 7.55
C GLY A 246 0.95 -28.05 7.25
N HIS A 247 0.14 -27.62 6.28
CA HIS A 247 -1.14 -28.23 5.90
C HIS A 247 -1.02 -29.12 4.63
N ASP A 248 0.19 -29.43 4.15
CA ASP A 248 0.41 -30.19 2.91
C ASP A 248 0.09 -31.68 3.00
N LYS A 249 -0.09 -32.19 4.22
CA LYS A 249 -0.48 -33.58 4.52
C LYS A 249 -1.96 -33.73 4.85
N GLU A 250 -2.69 -32.63 4.96
CA GLU A 250 -4.10 -32.65 5.31
C GLU A 250 -4.94 -33.00 4.09
N SER A 251 -5.90 -33.91 4.24
CA SER A 251 -6.75 -34.37 3.14
C SER A 251 -7.57 -33.26 2.50
N ASP A 252 -7.85 -32.20 3.27
CA ASP A 252 -8.81 -31.16 2.90
C ASP A 252 -8.11 -29.86 2.43
N GLY A 253 -6.77 -29.83 2.42
CA GLY A 253 -5.96 -28.76 1.82
C GLY A 253 -6.35 -27.34 2.27
N ILE A 254 -6.74 -26.48 1.31
CA ILE A 254 -7.08 -25.07 1.58
C ILE A 254 -8.26 -24.94 2.55
N GLN A 255 -9.19 -25.90 2.58
CA GLN A 255 -10.30 -25.87 3.53
C GLN A 255 -9.81 -26.00 4.97
N ALA A 256 -8.83 -26.87 5.20
CA ALA A 256 -8.25 -27.05 6.53
C ALA A 256 -7.40 -25.84 6.94
N LEU A 257 -6.62 -25.27 6.01
CA LEU A 257 -5.95 -23.97 6.21
C LEU A 257 -6.94 -22.84 6.55
N SER A 258 -8.10 -22.81 5.89
CA SER A 258 -9.14 -21.83 6.19
C SER A 258 -9.74 -22.03 7.58
N ALA A 259 -9.90 -23.28 8.04
CA ALA A 259 -10.39 -23.57 9.38
C ALA A 259 -9.36 -23.14 10.45
N ASP A 260 -8.09 -23.45 10.25
CA ASP A 260 -6.98 -23.03 11.13
C ASP A 260 -6.83 -21.51 11.20
N PHE A 261 -6.97 -20.83 10.06
CA PHE A 261 -6.97 -19.37 9.97
C PHE A 261 -8.11 -18.74 10.79
N LEU A 262 -9.34 -19.22 10.64
CA LEU A 262 -10.48 -18.70 11.40
C LEU A 262 -10.38 -19.02 12.90
N ALA A 263 -9.87 -20.20 13.26
CA ALA A 263 -9.61 -20.57 14.65
C ALA A 263 -8.53 -19.67 15.27
N TRP A 264 -7.49 -19.32 14.50
CA TRP A 264 -6.45 -18.38 14.92
C TRP A 264 -7.01 -16.97 15.14
N ILE A 265 -7.84 -16.43 14.23
CA ILE A 265 -8.51 -15.13 14.45
C ILE A 265 -9.29 -15.13 15.77
N ALA A 266 -9.98 -16.22 16.10
CA ALA A 266 -10.78 -16.30 17.32
C ALA A 266 -9.95 -16.38 18.62
N THR A 267 -8.68 -16.77 18.55
CA THR A 267 -7.85 -17.11 19.73
C THR A 267 -6.59 -16.27 19.88
N ASP A 268 -6.13 -15.59 18.83
CA ASP A 268 -4.94 -14.75 18.92
C ASP A 268 -5.22 -13.46 19.71
N GLN A 269 -4.27 -13.09 20.57
CA GLN A 269 -4.40 -11.92 21.44
C GLN A 269 -4.59 -10.60 20.66
N TRP A 270 -4.03 -10.50 19.45
CA TRP A 270 -4.17 -9.30 18.60
C TRP A 270 -5.54 -9.23 17.91
N TYR A 271 -6.29 -10.33 17.92
CA TYR A 271 -7.60 -10.50 17.29
C TYR A 271 -8.70 -10.80 18.33
N GLY A 272 -8.48 -10.44 19.61
CA GLY A 272 -9.52 -10.53 20.64
C GLY A 272 -9.61 -11.86 21.37
N GLY A 273 -8.71 -12.81 21.09
CA GLY A 273 -8.51 -14.02 21.91
C GLY A 273 -7.95 -13.72 23.31
N GLY A 274 -7.56 -12.46 23.56
CA GLY A 274 -7.31 -11.93 24.90
C GLY A 274 -8.59 -11.43 25.55
N SER A 275 -9.51 -12.32 25.90
CA SER A 275 -10.60 -11.99 26.82
C SER A 275 -10.34 -12.64 28.19
N SER A 276 -10.11 -11.77 29.17
CA SER A 276 -10.42 -11.95 30.60
C SER A 276 -9.56 -12.92 31.43
N GLN A 277 -8.47 -12.39 32.00
CA GLN A 277 -8.21 -12.54 33.44
C GLN A 277 -8.13 -11.17 34.09
#